data_AF-A0A1M2ZA51-F1
#
_entry.id   AF-A0A1M2ZA51-F1
#
_cell.length_a   1.000
_cell.length_b   1.000
_cell.length_c   1.000
_cell.angle_alpha   90.00
_cell.angle_beta   90.00
_cell.angle_gamma   90.00
#
_symmetry.space_group_name_H-M   'P 1'
#
loop_
_entity.id
_entity.type
_entity.pdbx_description
1 polymer ?
#
loop_
_entity_poly.entity_id
_entity_poly.type
_entity_poly.pdbx_seq_one_letter_code
_entity_poly.pdbx_strand_id
1 'polypeptide(L)'
;KAIAEILINEGYAKSFQVIEDGKQGIIRIQLKYGPNKAQVITGLRRVSKPGLRIYTNVEDMPRVIRGLGIAILSTSKGIMTDRQARKDNVGGEVLAFVW
;
A
#
# COMPACT_ATOMS: atom_id res chain seq x y z
N LYS A 1 10.29 -4.24 1.06
CA LYS A 1 10.56 -2.79 1.26
C LYS A 1 9.52 -1.92 0.54
N ALA A 2 9.25 -2.14 -0.74
CA ALA A 2 8.26 -1.40 -1.56
C ALA A 2 6.95 -0.97 -0.88
N ILE A 3 6.21 -1.88 -0.21
CA ILE A 3 4.96 -1.51 0.47
C ILE A 3 5.20 -0.48 1.58
N ALA A 4 6.27 -0.62 2.36
CA ALA A 4 6.61 0.32 3.43
C ALA A 4 7.02 1.69 2.87
N GLU A 5 7.72 1.72 1.74
CA GLU A 5 8.06 2.96 1.01
C GLU A 5 6.81 3.68 0.54
N ILE A 6 5.84 2.96 -0.04
CA ILE A 6 4.56 3.54 -0.44
C ILE A 6 3.83 4.14 0.78
N LEU A 7 3.78 3.44 1.91
CA LEU A 7 3.14 3.95 3.13
C LEU A 7 3.79 5.24 3.65
N ILE A 8 5.11 5.41 3.49
CA ILE A 8 5.78 6.68 3.84
C ILE A 8 5.45 7.76 2.83
N ASN A 9 5.59 7.47 1.54
CA ASN A 9 5.40 8.45 0.46
C ASN A 9 3.97 9.00 0.45
N GLU A 10 2.99 8.14 0.74
CA GLU A 10 1.56 8.50 0.87
C GLU A 10 1.23 9.09 2.25
N GLY A 11 2.21 9.14 3.18
CA GLY A 11 2.09 9.83 4.45
C GLY A 11 1.39 9.06 5.58
N TYR A 12 1.16 7.76 5.42
CA TYR A 12 0.57 6.86 6.42
C TYR A 12 1.55 6.44 7.52
N ALA A 13 2.84 6.32 7.19
CA ALA A 13 3.90 6.01 8.15
C ALA A 13 4.92 7.15 8.22
N LYS A 14 5.61 7.29 9.35
CA LYS A 14 6.62 8.34 9.55
C LYS A 14 7.96 7.94 8.94
N SER A 15 8.38 6.70 9.18
CA SER A 15 9.64 6.16 8.67
C SER A 15 9.62 4.62 8.77
N PHE A 16 10.55 3.96 8.07
CA PHE A 16 10.86 2.56 8.29
C PHE A 16 12.37 2.36 8.26
N GLN A 17 12.83 1.33 8.96
CA GLN A 17 14.23 0.89 8.95
C GLN A 17 14.26 -0.60 8.62
N VAL A 18 15.31 -1.01 7.92
CA VAL A 18 15.61 -2.42 7.67
C VAL A 18 16.81 -2.76 8.53
N ILE A 19 16.61 -3.64 9.51
CA ILE A 19 17.61 -4.03 10.49
C ILE A 19 18.04 -5.45 10.17
N GLU A 20 19.33 -5.67 9.98
CA GLU A 20 19.87 -7.02 9.81
C GLU A 20 19.86 -7.78 11.14
N ASP A 21 19.42 -9.03 11.11
CA ASP A 21 19.30 -9.91 12.28
C ASP A 21 20.05 -11.24 12.09
N GLY A 22 20.90 -11.32 11.05
CA GLY A 22 21.56 -12.56 10.64
C GLY A 22 20.63 -13.60 10.00
N LYS A 23 19.38 -13.23 9.68
CA LYS A 23 18.38 -14.08 9.02
C LYS A 23 17.80 -13.37 7.80
N GLN A 24 16.49 -13.16 7.77
CA GLN A 24 15.75 -12.50 6.70
C GLN A 24 15.67 -10.97 6.87
N GLY A 25 16.13 -10.45 8.02
CA GLY A 25 16.01 -9.05 8.40
C GLY A 25 14.66 -8.70 9.03
N ILE A 26 14.64 -7.57 9.73
CA ILE A 26 13.48 -7.00 10.41
C ILE A 26 13.12 -5.66 9.76
N ILE A 27 11.85 -5.48 9.41
CA ILE A 27 11.32 -4.18 9.01
C ILE A 27 10.70 -3.52 10.24
N ARG A 28 11.34 -2.48 10.77
CA ARG A 28 10.82 -1.66 11.86
C ARG A 28 10.11 -0.44 11.26
N ILE A 29 8.80 -0.34 11.45
CA ILE A 29 7.98 0.77 10.96
C ILE A 29 7.63 1.70 12.12
N GLN A 30 7.88 3.01 11.95
CA GLN A 30 7.41 4.03 12.85
C GLN A 30 6.07 4.59 12.36
N LEU A 31 5.01 4.34 13.12
CA LEU A 31 3.66 4.84 12.81
C LEU A 31 3.59 6.37 12.95
N LYS A 32 2.71 6.97 12.15
CA LYS A 32 2.42 8.40 12.20
C LYS A 32 1.12 8.64 12.97
N TYR A 33 1.14 9.63 13.86
CA TYR A 33 -0.02 10.09 14.60
C TYR A 33 -0.15 11.60 14.44
N GLY A 34 -1.39 12.08 14.38
CA GLY A 34 -1.71 13.51 14.35
C GLY A 34 -1.77 14.14 15.75
N PRO A 35 -2.24 15.40 15.83
CA PRO A 35 -2.55 16.06 17.10
C PRO A 35 -3.47 15.18 17.96
N ASN A 36 -3.29 15.24 19.28
CA ASN A 36 -4.06 14.43 20.24
C ASN A 36 -3.99 12.91 19.99
N LYS A 37 -2.89 12.42 19.40
CA LYS A 37 -2.67 11.01 19.05
C LYS A 37 -3.71 10.43 18.06
N ALA A 38 -4.33 11.28 17.25
CA ALA A 38 -5.23 10.83 16.19
C ALA A 38 -4.50 9.86 15.24
N GLN A 39 -5.14 8.74 14.92
CA GLN A 39 -4.58 7.73 14.03
C GLN A 39 -4.63 8.24 12.58
N VAL A 40 -3.51 8.14 11.86
CA VAL A 40 -3.46 8.50 10.43
C VAL A 40 -4.00 7.37 9.55
N ILE A 41 -3.75 6.12 9.93
CA ILE A 41 -4.35 4.94 9.30
C ILE A 41 -5.63 4.63 10.06
N THR A 42 -6.77 4.73 9.39
CA THR A 42 -8.09 4.41 9.95
C THR A 42 -8.52 2.99 9.58
N GLY A 43 -7.97 2.43 8.50
CA GLY A 43 -8.26 1.08 8.04
C GLY A 43 -7.17 0.48 7.15
N LEU A 44 -7.00 -0.83 7.29
CA LEU A 44 -6.13 -1.63 6.43
C LEU A 44 -6.85 -2.93 6.09
N ARG A 45 -6.94 -3.25 4.80
CA ARG A 45 -7.61 -4.47 4.34
C ARG A 45 -6.84 -5.15 3.22
N ARG A 46 -6.44 -6.40 3.44
CA ARG A 46 -5.92 -7.27 2.38
C ARG A 46 -7.05 -7.69 1.44
N VAL A 47 -6.85 -7.48 0.14
CA VAL A 47 -7.85 -7.75 -0.90
C VAL A 47 -7.55 -9.10 -1.54
N SER A 48 -6.43 -9.22 -2.25
CA SER A 48 -5.99 -10.50 -2.82
C SER A 48 -5.42 -11.44 -1.76
N LYS A 49 -5.96 -12.66 -1.68
CA LYS A 49 -5.57 -13.70 -0.72
C LYS A 49 -5.19 -14.98 -1.49
N PRO A 50 -4.39 -15.89 -0.92
CA PRO A 50 -3.97 -17.11 -1.62
C PRO A 50 -5.12 -17.96 -2.20
N GLY A 51 -6.26 -18.03 -1.50
CA GLY A 51 -7.44 -18.77 -1.96
C GLY A 51 -8.32 -18.03 -2.97
N LEU A 52 -8.15 -16.72 -3.15
CA LEU A 52 -8.85 -15.94 -4.17
C LEU A 52 -8.01 -14.72 -4.55
N ARG A 53 -7.42 -14.78 -5.75
CA ARG A 53 -6.61 -13.71 -6.30
C ARG A 53 -7.50 -12.69 -7.00
N ILE A 54 -7.26 -11.42 -6.71
CA ILE A 54 -8.03 -10.31 -7.26
C ILE A 54 -7.14 -9.51 -8.20
N TYR A 55 -7.49 -9.50 -9.48
CA TYR A 55 -6.83 -8.73 -10.53
C TYR A 55 -7.76 -7.65 -11.05
N THR A 56 -7.19 -6.59 -11.58
CA THR A 56 -7.95 -5.47 -12.13
C THR A 56 -7.24 -4.86 -13.33
N ASN A 57 -8.05 -4.41 -14.28
CA ASN A 57 -7.62 -3.60 -15.41
C ASN A 57 -7.58 -2.13 -14.98
N VAL A 58 -7.10 -1.24 -15.85
CA VAL A 58 -7.03 0.20 -15.53
C VAL A 58 -8.42 0.82 -15.39
N GLU A 59 -9.35 0.41 -16.25
CA GLU A 59 -10.72 0.91 -16.29
C GLU A 59 -11.53 0.51 -15.04
N ASP A 60 -11.42 -0.75 -14.64
CA ASP A 60 -12.14 -1.33 -13.49
C ASP A 60 -11.41 -1.13 -12.15
N MET A 61 -10.30 -0.40 -12.15
CA MET A 61 -9.44 -0.29 -10.98
C MET A 61 -10.23 0.31 -9.81
N PRO A 62 -10.26 -0.34 -8.63
CA PRO A 62 -11.04 0.13 -7.50
C PRO A 62 -10.51 1.47 -6.98
N ARG A 63 -11.41 2.30 -6.45
CA ARG A 63 -11.09 3.53 -5.72
C ARG A 63 -11.43 3.36 -4.25
N VAL A 64 -10.46 3.59 -3.37
CA VAL A 64 -10.65 3.47 -1.91
C VAL A 64 -11.21 4.78 -1.37
N ILE A 65 -12.36 4.73 -0.69
CA ILE A 65 -13.10 5.90 -0.16
C ILE A 65 -13.16 7.05 -1.18
N ARG A 66 -13.68 6.78 -2.38
CA ARG A 66 -13.81 7.77 -3.47
C ARG A 66 -12.49 8.50 -3.81
N GLY A 67 -11.34 7.89 -3.55
CA GLY A 67 -10.01 8.46 -3.82
C GLY A 67 -9.30 9.09 -2.62
N LEU A 68 -9.90 9.06 -1.43
CA LEU A 68 -9.27 9.51 -0.19
C LEU A 68 -8.27 8.49 0.38
N GLY A 69 -8.50 7.20 0.13
CA GLY A 69 -7.55 6.13 0.45
C GLY A 69 -6.73 5.72 -0.76
N ILE A 70 -5.82 4.76 -0.55
CA ILE A 70 -5.01 4.17 -1.62
C ILE A 70 -5.30 2.69 -1.79
N ALA A 71 -5.23 2.21 -3.03
CA ALA A 71 -5.07 0.79 -3.30
C ALA A 71 -3.62 0.51 -3.71
N ILE A 72 -3.05 -0.55 -3.15
CA ILE A 72 -1.70 -1.02 -3.47
C ILE A 72 -1.84 -2.17 -4.47
N LEU A 73 -1.21 -2.04 -5.63
CA LEU A 73 -1.24 -3.02 -6.70
C LEU A 73 0.14 -3.60 -6.97
N SER A 74 0.18 -4.89 -7.29
CA SER A 74 1.33 -5.51 -7.94
C SER A 74 1.10 -5.50 -9.44
N THR A 75 1.93 -4.76 -10.18
CA THR A 75 1.85 -4.63 -11.63
C THR A 75 3.11 -5.20 -12.29
N SER A 76 3.12 -5.31 -13.62
CA SER A 76 4.31 -5.70 -14.37
C SER A 76 5.48 -4.72 -14.24
N LYS A 77 5.22 -3.47 -13.83
CA LYS A 77 6.23 -2.43 -13.60
C LYS A 77 6.64 -2.31 -12.12
N GLY A 78 6.18 -3.22 -11.27
CA GLY A 78 6.44 -3.22 -9.83
C GLY A 78 5.21 -2.91 -8.97
N ILE A 79 5.44 -2.79 -7.67
CA ILE A 79 4.38 -2.49 -6.69
C ILE A 79 4.20 -0.98 -6.62
N MET A 80 2.96 -0.51 -6.80
CA MET A 80 2.64 0.91 -6.84
C MET A 80 1.22 1.20 -6.36
N THR A 81 0.86 2.48 -6.27
CA THR A 81 -0.50 2.91 -5.93
C THR A 81 -1.42 2.89 -7.14
N ASP A 82 -2.72 2.86 -6.90
CA ASP A 82 -3.74 2.94 -7.94
C ASP A 82 -3.71 4.24 -8.74
N ARG A 83 -3.24 5.34 -8.14
CA ARG A 83 -3.00 6.60 -8.86
C ARG A 83 -1.87 6.47 -9.86
N GLN A 84 -0.74 5.88 -9.45
CA GLN A 84 0.41 5.68 -10.32
C GLN A 84 0.09 4.66 -11.43
N ALA A 85 -0.60 3.57 -11.08
CA ALA A 85 -0.99 2.54 -12.05
C ALA A 85 -1.93 3.07 -13.13
N ARG A 86 -2.88 3.96 -12.78
CA ARG A 86 -3.72 4.66 -13.78
C ARG A 86 -2.92 5.61 -14.65
N LYS A 87 -1.97 6.36 -14.08
CA LYS A 87 -1.08 7.25 -14.83
C LYS A 87 -0.24 6.49 -15.85
N ASP A 88 0.27 5.34 -15.46
CA ASP A 88 1.12 4.50 -16.32
C ASP A 88 0.32 3.58 -17.26
N ASN A 89 -1.01 3.62 -17.16
CA ASN A 89 -1.96 2.78 -17.88
C ASN A 89 -1.65 1.27 -17.76
N VAL A 90 -1.42 0.79 -16.53
CA VAL A 90 -1.12 -0.63 -16.25
C VAL A 90 -2.06 -1.19 -15.18
N GLY A 91 -2.63 -2.37 -15.42
CA GLY A 91 -3.41 -3.14 -14.45
C GLY A 91 -2.54 -4.02 -13.54
N GLY A 92 -3.16 -4.87 -12.72
CA GLY A 92 -2.40 -5.78 -11.87
C GLY A 92 -3.22 -6.48 -10.78
N GLU A 93 -2.51 -7.15 -9.87
CA GLU A 93 -3.10 -7.77 -8.68
C GLU A 93 -3.36 -6.71 -7.61
N VAL A 94 -4.59 -6.65 -7.07
CA VAL A 94 -4.96 -5.73 -6.00
C VAL A 94 -4.59 -6.35 -4.65
N LEU A 95 -3.48 -5.90 -4.06
CA LEU A 95 -2.94 -6.49 -2.84
C LEU A 95 -3.72 -6.06 -1.60
N ALA A 96 -3.86 -4.76 -1.39
CA ALA A 96 -4.45 -4.20 -0.18
C ALA A 96 -5.00 -2.79 -0.40
N PHE A 97 -5.95 -2.43 0.45
CA PHE A 97 -6.49 -1.08 0.59
C PHE A 97 -6.04 -0.50 1.94
N VAL A 98 -5.70 0.79 1.93
CA VAL A 98 -5.31 1.56 3.12
C VAL A 98 -6.03 2.91 3.08
N TRP A 99 -6.58 3.31 4.22
CA TRP A 99 -7.28 4.58 4.42
C TRP A 99 -7.26 4.97 5.90
#